data_AF-U1R5W8-F1
#
_entry.id   AF-U1R5W8-F1
#
_cell.length_a   1.000
_cell.length_b   1.000
_cell.length_c   1.000
_cell.angle_alpha   90.00
_cell.angle_beta   90.00
_cell.angle_gamma   90.00
#
_symmetry.space_group_name_H-M   'P 1'
#
loop_
_entity.id
_entity.type
_entity.pdbx_description
1 polymer ?
#
loop_
_entity_poly.entity_id
_entity_poly.type
_entity_poly.pdbx_seq_one_letter_code
_entity_poly.pdbx_strand_id
1 'polypeptide(L)'
;MISAPLLRIVLGREWKAYAAWSLGSACVLRFCAGSFPSLYPTAEARRNVAATFRIPVAKVFGGAGYGLDGPNPRIGAILATRPLLFCLLLAAFMATITVLRRTRGDEERRSSELVRSTAVGRLEPAVCSLASAAIGSACAGAACAAAAI
;
A
#
# COMPACT_ATOMS: atom_id res chain seq x y z
N MET A 1 -13.85 -21.72 4.64
CA MET A 1 -14.53 -20.46 5.04
C MET A 1 -13.59 -19.72 5.98
N ILE A 2 -13.52 -18.39 5.93
CA ILE A 2 -12.64 -17.60 6.81
C ILE A 2 -13.34 -17.50 8.18
N SER A 3 -12.79 -18.13 9.22
CA SER A 3 -13.32 -17.95 10.57
C SER A 3 -13.00 -16.55 11.10
N ALA A 4 -14.05 -15.78 11.38
CA ALA A 4 -13.97 -14.48 12.04
C ALA A 4 -13.09 -14.45 13.31
N PRO A 5 -13.14 -15.43 14.24
CA PRO A 5 -12.30 -15.39 15.44
C PRO A 5 -10.80 -15.49 15.13
N LEU A 6 -10.41 -16.36 14.18
CA LEU A 6 -9.01 -16.49 13.78
C LEU A 6 -8.50 -15.22 13.10
N LEU A 7 -9.29 -14.64 12.20
CA LEU A 7 -8.94 -13.38 11.53
C LEU A 7 -8.75 -12.24 12.54
N ARG A 8 -9.62 -12.14 13.55
CA ARG A 8 -9.52 -11.12 14.61
C ARG A 8 -8.24 -11.28 15.43
N ILE A 9 -7.83 -12.51 15.76
CA ILE A 9 -6.58 -12.78 16.48
C ILE A 9 -5.37 -12.39 15.63
N VAL A 10 -5.37 -12.72 14.34
CA VAL A 10 -4.28 -12.37 13.41
C VAL A 10 -4.15 -10.84 13.30
N LEU A 11 -5.27 -10.13 13.07
CA LEU A 11 -5.32 -8.66 13.01
C LEU A 11 -4.87 -8.03 14.33
N GLY A 12 -5.38 -8.51 15.46
CA GLY A 12 -5.04 -8.00 16.80
C GLY A 12 -3.57 -8.17 17.17
N ARG A 13 -2.83 -9.05 16.48
CA ARG A 13 -1.40 -9.23 16.69
C ARG A 13 -0.55 -8.40 15.71
N GLU A 14 -1.07 -8.09 14.52
CA GLU A 14 -0.35 -7.34 13.47
C GLU A 14 -0.69 -5.86 13.39
N TRP A 15 -1.72 -5.38 14.11
CA TRP A 15 -2.22 -4.01 13.96
C TRP A 15 -1.13 -2.94 14.09
N LYS A 16 -0.12 -3.14 14.96
CA LYS A 16 1.00 -2.20 15.12
C LYS A 16 1.85 -2.10 13.87
N ALA A 17 2.13 -3.24 13.23
CA ALA A 17 2.89 -3.26 11.98
C ALA A 17 2.07 -2.58 10.87
N TYR A 18 0.80 -2.96 10.72
CA TYR A 18 -0.09 -2.33 9.73
C TYR A 18 -0.25 -0.82 9.94
N ALA A 19 -0.40 -0.38 11.19
CA ALA A 19 -0.47 1.02 11.55
C ALA A 19 0.84 1.75 11.23
N ALA A 20 2.00 1.17 11.57
CA ALA A 20 3.30 1.78 11.28
C ALA A 20 3.56 1.91 9.77
N TRP A 21 3.25 0.88 8.98
CA TRP A 21 3.36 0.92 7.51
C TRP A 21 2.39 1.91 6.88
N SER A 22 1.14 1.94 7.35
CA SER A 22 0.12 2.88 6.86
C SER A 22 0.47 4.33 7.20
N LEU A 23 0.93 4.58 8.43
CA LEU A 23 1.34 5.91 8.86
C LEU A 23 2.61 6.36 8.14
N GLY A 24 3.61 5.48 8.01
CA GLY A 24 4.85 5.80 7.30
C GLY A 24 4.61 6.15 5.83
N SER A 25 3.81 5.34 5.12
CA SER A 25 3.45 5.62 3.72
C SER A 25 2.65 6.92 3.57
N ALA A 26 1.70 7.18 4.46
CA ALA A 26 0.95 8.44 4.50
C ALA A 26 1.86 9.66 4.77
N CYS A 27 2.79 9.56 5.72
CA CYS A 27 3.77 10.62 6.01
C CYS A 27 4.64 10.95 4.80
N VAL A 28 5.14 9.93 4.08
CA VAL A 28 5.94 10.12 2.86
C VAL A 28 5.13 10.84 1.79
N LEU A 29 3.88 10.41 1.56
CA LEU A 29 3.02 11.05 0.58
C LEU A 29 2.68 12.50 0.96
N ARG A 30 2.40 12.76 2.24
CA ARG A 30 2.15 14.12 2.75
C ARG A 30 3.37 15.02 2.59
N PHE A 31 4.57 14.49 2.82
CA PHE A 31 5.83 15.21 2.59
C PHE A 31 6.01 15.56 1.10
N CYS A 32 5.74 14.61 0.19
CA CYS A 32 5.75 14.88 -1.25
C CYS A 32 4.73 15.97 -1.63
N ALA A 33 3.50 15.90 -1.11
CA ALA A 33 2.46 16.88 -1.36
C ALA A 33 2.89 18.30 -0.95
N GLY A 34 3.54 18.44 0.21
CA GLY A 34 4.06 19.73 0.69
C GLY A 34 5.26 20.25 -0.11
N SER A 35 6.08 19.35 -0.67
CA SER A 35 7.31 19.73 -1.38
C SER A 35 7.06 20.09 -2.85
N PHE A 36 6.06 19.49 -3.50
CA PHE A 36 5.83 19.64 -4.94
C PHE A 36 5.55 21.08 -5.43
N PRO A 37 4.85 21.95 -4.68
CA PRO A 37 4.71 23.35 -5.06
C PRO A 37 6.04 24.10 -5.18
N SER A 38 7.00 23.82 -4.30
CA SER A 38 8.34 24.43 -4.31
C SER A 38 9.22 23.83 -5.41
N LEU A 39 9.06 22.55 -5.73
CA LEU A 39 9.77 21.89 -6.83
C LEU A 39 9.24 22.31 -8.22
N TYR A 40 7.96 22.62 -8.33
CA TYR A 40 7.29 22.93 -9.60
C TYR A 40 6.48 24.23 -9.55
N PRO A 41 7.13 25.38 -9.31
CA PRO A 41 6.43 26.65 -9.13
C PRO A 41 5.83 27.17 -10.45
N THR A 42 6.47 26.92 -11.59
CA THR A 42 6.03 27.43 -12.89
C THR A 42 5.14 26.44 -13.64
N ALA A 43 4.26 26.97 -14.51
CA ALA A 43 3.46 26.14 -15.40
C ALA A 43 4.33 25.35 -16.40
N GLU A 44 5.44 25.94 -16.84
CA GLU A 44 6.38 25.31 -17.76
C GLU A 44 7.08 24.10 -17.13
N ALA A 45 7.56 24.21 -15.88
CA ALA A 45 8.14 23.08 -15.16
C ALA A 45 7.15 21.91 -15.02
N ARG A 46 5.87 22.22 -14.77
CA ARG A 46 4.81 21.21 -14.68
C ARG A 46 4.51 20.54 -16.03
N ARG A 47 4.57 21.28 -17.14
CA ARG A 47 4.44 20.72 -18.50
C ARG A 47 5.60 19.79 -18.84
N ASN A 48 6.82 20.16 -18.48
CA ASN A 48 8.00 19.33 -18.72
C ASN A 48 7.90 17.98 -17.99
N VAL A 49 7.42 18.00 -16.73
CA VAL A 49 7.15 16.76 -15.98
C VAL A 49 6.01 15.95 -16.60
N ALA A 50 4.92 16.61 -17.00
CA ALA A 50 3.79 15.93 -17.66
C ALA A 50 4.21 15.26 -18.98
N ALA A 51 5.13 15.87 -19.74
CA ALA A 51 5.66 15.28 -20.96
C ALA A 51 6.39 13.96 -20.70
N THR A 52 7.09 13.83 -19.56
CA THR A 52 7.73 12.57 -19.14
C THR A 52 6.73 11.45 -18.85
N PHE A 53 5.45 11.75 -18.61
CA PHE A 53 4.41 10.73 -18.45
C PHE A 53 3.79 10.25 -19.77
N ARG A 54 4.18 10.83 -20.90
CA ARG A 54 3.71 10.40 -22.22
C ARG A 54 4.40 9.14 -22.74
N ILE A 55 5.61 8.84 -22.25
CA ILE A 55 6.32 7.62 -22.65
C ILE A 55 5.55 6.37 -22.14
N PRO A 56 5.50 5.28 -22.93
CA PRO A 56 4.75 4.07 -22.57
C PRO A 56 5.12 3.51 -21.19
N VAL A 57 6.41 3.50 -20.88
CA VAL A 57 6.94 3.04 -19.58
C VAL A 57 6.34 3.83 -18.41
N ALA A 58 6.27 5.16 -18.54
CA ALA A 58 5.71 6.00 -17.48
C ALA A 58 4.21 5.78 -17.28
N LYS A 59 3.46 5.41 -18.34
CA LYS A 59 2.04 5.04 -18.21
C LYS A 59 1.84 3.70 -17.51
N VAL A 60 2.71 2.73 -17.75
CA VAL A 60 2.67 1.43 -17.04
C VAL A 60 2.90 1.62 -15.54
N PHE A 61 3.85 2.49 -15.17
CA PHE A 61 4.25 2.68 -13.78
C PHE A 61 3.43 3.73 -13.02
N GLY A 62 3.03 4.81 -13.68
CA GLY A 62 2.27 5.93 -13.08
C GLY A 62 0.76 5.88 -13.34
N GLY A 63 0.30 4.97 -14.20
CA GLY A 63 -1.08 4.92 -14.66
C GLY A 63 -1.36 5.86 -15.83
N ALA A 64 -2.65 6.04 -16.16
CA ALA A 64 -3.08 6.77 -17.36
C ALA A 64 -2.74 8.28 -17.34
N GLY A 65 -2.25 8.83 -16.23
CA GLY A 65 -1.84 10.24 -16.13
C GLY A 65 -3.01 11.23 -16.17
N TYR A 66 -4.15 10.86 -15.57
CA TYR A 66 -5.35 11.70 -15.56
C TYR A 66 -5.04 13.13 -15.07
N GLY A 67 -5.42 14.13 -15.87
CA GLY A 67 -5.22 15.54 -15.55
C GLY A 67 -3.84 16.12 -15.92
N LEU A 68 -2.99 15.35 -16.62
CA LEU A 68 -1.69 15.82 -17.13
C LEU A 68 -1.75 16.34 -18.58
N ASP A 69 -2.81 16.05 -19.33
CA ASP A 69 -2.93 16.40 -20.76
C ASP A 69 -3.36 17.87 -21.03
N GLY A 70 -3.72 18.62 -19.98
CA GLY A 70 -4.22 19.98 -20.10
C GLY A 70 -3.13 21.05 -20.33
N PRO A 71 -3.52 22.28 -20.75
CA PRO A 71 -2.59 23.38 -20.98
C PRO A 71 -1.82 23.81 -19.71
N ASN A 72 -2.39 23.59 -18.52
CA ASN A 72 -1.75 23.86 -17.24
C ASN A 72 -1.92 22.64 -16.31
N PRO A 73 -0.95 21.70 -16.30
CA PRO A 73 -1.01 20.54 -15.43
C PRO A 73 -1.07 20.96 -13.96
N ARG A 74 -2.03 20.44 -13.21
CA ARG A 74 -2.18 20.74 -11.77
C ARG A 74 -1.15 19.95 -10.97
N ILE A 75 -0.67 20.53 -9.86
CA ILE A 75 0.25 19.83 -8.95
C ILE A 75 -0.39 18.54 -8.42
N GLY A 76 -1.71 18.58 -8.15
CA GLY A 76 -2.46 17.40 -7.73
C GLY A 76 -2.43 16.25 -8.74
N ALA A 77 -2.40 16.52 -10.05
CA ALA A 77 -2.29 15.46 -11.07
C ALA A 77 -0.90 14.80 -11.07
N ILE A 78 0.15 15.61 -10.89
CA ILE A 78 1.53 15.11 -10.75
C ILE A 78 1.67 14.30 -9.45
N LEU A 79 1.05 14.76 -8.37
CA LEU A 79 1.00 14.07 -7.08
C LEU A 79 0.16 12.78 -7.13
N ALA A 80 -0.90 12.70 -7.92
CA ALA A 80 -1.68 11.48 -8.05
C ALA A 80 -0.94 10.40 -8.86
N THR A 81 -0.10 10.80 -9.81
CA THR A 81 0.53 9.88 -10.76
C THR A 81 1.89 9.38 -10.26
N ARG A 82 2.70 10.26 -9.65
CA ARG A 82 4.13 9.98 -9.41
C ARG A 82 4.44 9.19 -8.13
N PRO A 83 3.99 9.60 -6.94
CA PRO A 83 4.21 8.83 -5.72
C PRO A 83 3.35 7.56 -5.63
N LEU A 84 2.31 7.41 -6.46
CA LEU A 84 1.38 6.26 -6.43
C LEU A 84 2.11 4.92 -6.52
N LEU A 85 3.07 4.78 -7.44
CA LEU A 85 3.86 3.56 -7.57
C LEU A 85 4.59 3.20 -6.27
N PHE A 86 5.19 4.19 -5.62
CA PHE A 86 5.93 3.98 -4.39
C PHE A 86 5.00 3.59 -3.23
N CYS A 87 3.80 4.18 -3.16
CA CYS A 87 2.77 3.75 -2.20
C CYS A 87 2.34 2.30 -2.44
N LEU A 88 2.15 1.90 -3.71
CA LEU A 88 1.83 0.51 -4.07
C LEU A 88 2.97 -0.45 -3.71
N LEU A 89 4.22 -0.07 -3.96
CA LEU A 89 5.40 -0.86 -3.59
C LEU A 89 5.50 -1.04 -2.07
N LEU A 90 5.27 0.03 -1.29
CA LEU A 90 5.26 -0.06 0.18
C LEU A 90 4.15 -1.02 0.67
N ALA A 91 2.96 -0.94 0.09
CA ALA A 91 1.87 -1.86 0.41
C ALA A 91 2.20 -3.31 0.03
N ALA A 92 2.86 -3.53 -1.10
CA ALA A 92 3.30 -4.86 -1.56
C ALA A 92 4.38 -5.45 -0.65
N PHE A 93 5.37 -4.65 -0.24
CA PHE A 93 6.40 -5.08 0.71
C PHE A 93 5.81 -5.41 2.07
N MET A 94 4.94 -4.55 2.58
CA MET A 94 4.20 -4.78 3.82
C MET A 94 3.46 -6.12 3.77
N ALA A 95 2.65 -6.34 2.73
CA ALA A 95 1.90 -7.59 2.56
C ALA A 95 2.82 -8.81 2.51
N THR A 96 3.90 -8.75 1.72
CA THR A 96 4.83 -9.87 1.53
C THR A 96 5.55 -10.21 2.83
N ILE A 97 6.11 -9.21 3.53
CA ILE A 97 6.85 -9.42 4.78
C ILE A 97 5.92 -10.00 5.85
N THR A 98 4.69 -9.49 5.97
CA THR A 98 3.75 -10.01 6.96
C THR A 98 3.34 -11.45 6.64
N VAL A 99 2.99 -11.76 5.40
CA VAL A 99 2.61 -13.13 5.01
C VAL A 99 3.77 -14.11 5.28
N LEU A 100 4.99 -13.77 4.87
CA LEU A 100 6.18 -14.61 5.11
C LEU A 100 6.44 -14.85 6.60
N ARG A 101 6.35 -13.80 7.42
CA ARG A 101 6.51 -13.92 8.88
C ARG A 101 5.45 -14.84 9.49
N ARG A 102 4.25 -14.86 8.93
CA ARG A 102 3.15 -15.69 9.43
C ARG A 102 3.21 -17.13 8.98
N THR A 103 3.62 -17.41 7.76
CA THR A 103 3.79 -18.80 7.33
C THR A 103 5.01 -19.45 7.98
N ARG A 104 6.16 -18.77 8.02
CA ARG A 104 7.40 -19.33 8.58
C ARG A 104 7.44 -19.33 10.10
N GLY A 105 6.99 -18.25 10.73
CA GLY A 105 7.02 -18.15 12.20
C GLY A 105 6.07 -19.13 12.90
N ASP A 106 4.98 -19.53 12.24
CA ASP A 106 4.04 -20.53 12.77
C ASP A 106 4.50 -21.98 12.52
N GLU A 107 5.41 -22.22 11.56
CA GLU A 107 6.12 -23.48 11.38
C GLU A 107 7.17 -23.68 12.48
N GLU A 108 8.02 -22.68 12.72
CA GLU A 108 9.11 -22.74 13.71
C GLU A 108 8.61 -22.94 15.15
N ARG A 109 7.45 -22.36 15.48
CA ARG A 109 6.87 -22.45 16.83
C ARG A 109 5.99 -23.69 17.03
N ARG A 110 5.81 -24.55 16.02
CA ARG A 110 4.79 -25.63 15.96
C ARG A 110 3.36 -25.17 16.32
N SER A 111 3.09 -23.86 16.38
CA SER A 111 1.77 -23.31 16.71
C SER A 111 0.73 -23.71 15.68
N SER A 112 1.17 -23.93 14.44
CA SER A 112 0.31 -24.41 13.36
C SER A 112 -0.23 -25.83 13.57
N GLU A 113 0.42 -26.67 14.41
CA GLU A 113 -0.07 -28.01 14.75
C GLU A 113 -1.16 -27.95 15.82
N LEU A 114 -1.01 -27.05 16.81
CA LEU A 114 -2.01 -26.80 17.86
C LEU A 114 -3.30 -26.17 17.30
N VAL A 115 -3.19 -25.28 16.32
CA VAL A 115 -4.38 -24.73 15.64
C VAL A 115 -5.05 -25.82 14.79
N ARG A 116 -4.26 -26.68 14.13
CA ARG A 116 -4.78 -27.79 13.31
C ARG A 116 -5.38 -28.95 14.12
N SER A 117 -5.11 -29.05 15.42
CA SER A 117 -5.78 -30.02 16.31
C SER A 117 -7.17 -29.57 16.75
N THR A 118 -7.54 -28.31 16.49
CA THR A 118 -8.91 -27.81 16.67
C THR A 118 -9.75 -28.02 15.40
N ALA A 119 -11.04 -27.68 15.42
CA ALA A 119 -11.96 -27.83 14.29
C ALA A 119 -11.72 -26.81 13.15
N VAL A 120 -10.47 -26.61 12.75
CA VAL A 120 -10.01 -25.60 11.78
C VAL A 120 -9.46 -26.30 10.54
N GLY A 121 -9.86 -25.84 9.36
CA GLY A 121 -9.42 -26.45 8.10
C GLY A 121 -7.92 -26.28 7.85
N ARG A 122 -7.29 -27.22 7.13
CA ARG A 122 -5.83 -27.23 6.86
C ARG A 122 -5.31 -25.92 6.24
N LEU A 123 -6.08 -25.29 5.36
CA LEU A 123 -5.70 -24.05 4.66
C LEU A 123 -6.14 -22.77 5.39
N GLU A 124 -7.00 -22.91 6.40
CA GLU A 124 -7.70 -21.78 7.00
C GLU A 124 -6.76 -20.74 7.66
N PRO A 125 -5.67 -21.13 8.36
CA PRO A 125 -4.70 -20.17 8.88
C PRO A 125 -4.00 -19.35 7.79
N ALA A 126 -3.68 -19.98 6.66
CA ALA A 126 -3.03 -19.31 5.52
C ALA A 126 -3.99 -18.35 4.81
N VAL A 127 -5.26 -18.72 4.67
CA VAL A 127 -6.28 -17.81 4.11
C VAL A 127 -6.50 -16.62 5.04
N CYS A 128 -6.54 -16.84 6.36
CA CYS A 128 -6.65 -15.77 7.35
C CYS A 128 -5.46 -14.80 7.33
N SER A 129 -4.22 -15.31 7.16
CA SER A 129 -3.04 -14.45 7.06
C SER A 129 -3.08 -13.58 5.79
N LEU A 130 -3.43 -14.17 4.64
CA LEU A 130 -3.64 -13.46 3.38
C LEU A 130 -4.75 -12.40 3.49
N ALA A 131 -5.89 -12.75 4.09
CA ALA A 131 -6.99 -11.82 4.31
C ALA A 131 -6.57 -10.65 5.20
N SER A 132 -5.79 -10.91 6.26
CA SER A 132 -5.28 -9.84 7.13
C SER A 132 -4.32 -8.90 6.41
N ALA A 133 -3.47 -9.44 5.52
CA ALA A 133 -2.55 -8.64 4.71
C ALA A 133 -3.31 -7.77 3.71
N ALA A 134 -4.35 -8.30 3.08
CA ALA A 134 -5.23 -7.54 2.18
C ALA A 134 -5.92 -6.37 2.91
N ILE A 135 -6.42 -6.60 4.13
CA ILE A 135 -6.98 -5.53 4.98
C ILE A 135 -5.91 -4.48 5.31
N GLY A 136 -4.71 -4.91 5.71
CA GLY A 136 -3.59 -4.00 5.98
C GLY A 136 -3.21 -3.14 4.77
N SER A 137 -3.12 -3.73 3.58
CA SER A 137 -2.85 -3.00 2.33
C SER A 137 -3.97 -2.03 1.98
N ALA A 138 -5.23 -2.39 2.20
CA ALA A 138 -6.36 -1.49 2.00
C ALA A 138 -6.33 -0.29 2.97
N CYS A 139 -5.98 -0.53 4.24
CA CYS A 139 -5.78 0.53 5.22
C CYS A 139 -4.63 1.47 4.85
N ALA A 140 -3.51 0.93 4.36
CA ALA A 140 -2.39 1.75 3.89
C ALA A 140 -2.78 2.60 2.68
N GLY A 141 -3.54 2.04 1.75
CA GLY A 141 -4.10 2.77 0.60
C GLY A 141 -5.05 3.88 1.04
N ALA A 142 -5.95 3.62 1.98
CA ALA A 142 -6.86 4.61 2.54
C ALA A 142 -6.11 5.74 3.28
N ALA A 143 -5.08 5.40 4.06
CA ALA A 143 -4.24 6.38 4.75
C ALA A 143 -3.50 7.28 3.76
N CYS A 144 -2.98 6.72 2.66
CA CYS A 144 -2.38 7.50 1.58
C CYS A 144 -3.42 8.40 0.89
N ALA A 145 -4.61 7.89 0.57
CA ALA A 145 -5.67 8.70 -0.03
C ALA A 145 -6.06 9.87 0.87
N ALA A 146 -6.18 9.66 2.18
CA ALA A 146 -6.46 10.72 3.15
C ALA A 146 -5.32 11.75 3.25
N ALA A 147 -4.06 11.32 3.13
CA ALA A 147 -2.89 12.21 3.17
C ALA A 147 -2.71 13.06 1.90
N ALA A 148 -3.36 12.67 0.80
CA ALA A 148 -3.31 13.39 -0.49
C ALA A 148 -4.30 14.57 -0.57
N ILE A 149 -5.27 14.64 0.34
CA ILE A 149 -6.25 15.75 0.48
C ILE A 149 -5.60 16.88 1.30
#